data_AF-A0A9X1MGG4-F1
#
_entry.id   AF-A0A9X1MGG4-F1
#
_cell.length_a   1.000
_cell.length_b   1.000
_cell.length_c   1.000
_cell.angle_alpha   90.00
_cell.angle_beta   90.00
_cell.angle_gamma   90.00
#
_symmetry.space_group_name_H-M   'P 1'
#
loop_
_entity.id
_entity.type
_entity.pdbx_description
1 polymer ?
#
loop_
_entity_poly.entity_id
_entity_poly.type
_entity_poly.pdbx_seq_one_letter_code
_entity_poly.pdbx_strand_id
1 'polypeptide(L)'
;MGSAVVGAFVFLFMLLQFAVPAQAVFSGESPGEEVPSDLTEITMTGTGAGQAVAGGLPPVGTPFDPTTGYPEDVPEDYEAADEGFAGVITTVDAVGNPQQMYCIDIRTSTYTGLGYESGTWDESNVPNIGYVNRVLNSYYPDQPGLPDAPSDNIRAAAVQAAVWFFSDGYVLEDTDAVRPYTAAIVAAVVDAGPLTEPPAPNVSIDPPTAAGPTDGVTGPFTITSDAATVTVAVPAGYTLYTDPVGTVPLAGTTVTSGTQLWVRNDNQTTDPVVLTATAVVPVQTGNVYLYAGNNPGVTTAQKLILAADAQIDSNAQATAEFFVAGDLTVSKAFAGEGAGLQGDISLVVDCGASGVFTFGIPAGTTEAVTETVAGLPVGTVCSVTEPVTGSTSEVTVTPVLPEPVTITEGENVLAVTNTVDFNPGSLLVTKTITGTGAGLQDDIVIHVQCGEGIVDEVFVLAAGTTAGEYTQLYEGIPAGTLCNISEPTSGANEDVTVESTFTGEVAILPGATQATAVTNLYAPVPVSQRLPKTGAESTNLALIGGGAVAGGSILVLASLRRRQS
;
A
#
# COMPACT_ATOMS: atom_id res chain seq x y z
N MET A 1 -76.13 75.99 49.58
CA MET A 1 -76.65 75.64 48.25
C MET A 1 -75.50 75.81 47.25
N GLY A 2 -75.20 74.76 46.48
CA GLY A 2 -74.33 74.84 45.30
C GLY A 2 -72.87 74.45 45.52
N SER A 3 -72.59 73.15 45.62
CA SER A 3 -71.25 72.59 45.43
C SER A 3 -70.90 72.62 43.94
N ALA A 4 -69.76 73.22 43.58
CA ALA A 4 -69.13 73.05 42.27
C ALA A 4 -67.62 72.96 42.49
N VAL A 5 -67.10 71.72 42.42
CA VAL A 5 -65.69 71.39 42.54
C VAL A 5 -65.07 71.37 41.15
N VAL A 6 -63.90 71.99 41.07
CA VAL A 6 -62.97 72.08 39.95
C VAL A 6 -62.52 70.69 39.49
N GLY A 7 -62.51 70.45 38.17
CA GLY A 7 -61.90 69.28 37.56
C GLY A 7 -61.10 69.69 36.32
N ALA A 8 -59.82 69.99 36.50
CA ALA A 8 -58.86 70.20 35.43
C ALA A 8 -58.41 68.83 34.89
N PHE A 9 -58.65 68.59 33.61
CA PHE A 9 -58.17 67.43 32.87
C PHE A 9 -56.64 67.48 32.76
N VAL A 10 -55.95 66.54 33.43
CA VAL A 10 -54.57 66.20 33.14
C VAL A 10 -54.59 64.91 32.32
N PHE A 11 -54.19 65.03 31.05
CA PHE A 11 -53.93 63.92 30.14
C PHE A 11 -52.72 63.13 30.66
N LEU A 12 -52.96 61.93 31.21
CA LEU A 12 -51.90 60.97 31.51
C LEU A 12 -51.73 60.06 30.30
N PHE A 13 -50.70 60.34 29.49
CA PHE A 13 -50.21 59.44 28.45
C PHE A 13 -49.63 58.19 29.13
N MET A 14 -50.42 57.12 29.22
CA MET A 14 -49.92 55.81 29.64
C MET A 14 -49.34 55.12 28.40
N LEU A 15 -48.01 55.11 28.32
CA LEU A 15 -47.24 54.33 27.36
C LEU A 15 -47.44 52.84 27.68
N LEU A 16 -48.41 52.20 27.03
CA LEU A 16 -48.45 50.75 26.89
C LEU A 16 -47.32 50.36 25.93
N GLN A 17 -46.22 49.88 26.50
CA GLN A 17 -45.20 49.16 25.74
C GLN A 17 -45.82 47.81 25.37
N PHE A 18 -46.26 47.67 24.11
CA PHE A 18 -46.51 46.37 23.53
C PHE A 18 -45.15 45.70 23.37
N ALA A 19 -44.79 44.81 24.28
CA ALA A 19 -43.75 43.83 24.04
C ALA A 19 -44.23 42.98 22.85
N VAL A 20 -43.50 43.06 21.74
CA VAL A 20 -43.70 42.17 20.60
C VAL A 20 -43.23 40.78 21.07
N PRO A 21 -44.01 39.70 20.90
CA PRO A 21 -43.51 38.38 21.24
C PRO A 21 -42.25 38.10 20.42
N ALA A 22 -41.17 37.69 21.09
CA ALA A 22 -40.02 37.13 20.42
C ALA A 22 -40.48 35.82 19.78
N GLN A 23 -40.51 35.79 18.44
CA GLN A 23 -40.96 34.62 17.69
C GLN A 23 -39.75 33.82 17.29
N ALA A 24 -39.63 32.60 17.79
CA ALA A 24 -38.61 31.67 17.33
C ALA A 24 -39.21 30.46 16.62
N VAL A 25 -40.41 30.58 16.00
CA VAL A 25 -40.89 29.57 15.05
C VAL A 25 -41.69 30.17 13.88
N PHE A 26 -41.27 29.83 12.66
CA PHE A 26 -41.87 30.11 11.35
C PHE A 26 -42.28 31.58 11.10
N SER A 27 -41.38 32.35 10.49
CA SER A 27 -41.71 33.65 9.91
C SER A 27 -41.82 33.56 8.39
N GLY A 28 -42.94 33.04 7.89
CA GLY A 28 -43.34 33.20 6.48
C GLY A 28 -42.30 32.78 5.43
N GLU A 29 -42.32 33.48 4.30
CA GLU A 29 -41.40 33.28 3.17
C GLU A 29 -39.95 33.63 3.58
N SER A 30 -38.97 32.83 3.14
CA SER A 30 -37.56 33.02 3.50
C SER A 30 -37.07 34.43 3.11
N PRO A 31 -36.18 35.06 3.90
CA PRO A 31 -35.52 36.29 3.50
C PRO A 31 -34.63 36.10 2.26
N GLY A 32 -35.15 36.47 1.09
CA GLY A 32 -34.41 36.38 -0.18
C GLY A 32 -34.56 35.03 -0.89
N GLU A 33 -34.11 34.96 -2.14
CA GLU A 33 -34.25 33.77 -2.98
C GLU A 33 -33.24 32.68 -2.60
N GLU A 34 -33.71 31.44 -2.53
CA GLU A 34 -32.89 30.25 -2.39
C GLU A 34 -32.12 29.97 -3.69
N VAL A 35 -30.88 29.54 -3.54
CA VAL A 35 -29.97 29.19 -4.63
C VAL A 35 -29.76 27.68 -4.60
N PRO A 36 -29.86 26.96 -5.73
CA PRO A 36 -29.53 25.54 -5.79
C PRO A 36 -28.12 25.28 -5.24
N SER A 37 -28.00 24.28 -4.36
CA SER A 37 -26.74 23.86 -3.75
C SER A 37 -26.61 22.36 -3.84
N ASP A 38 -25.45 21.89 -4.31
CA ASP A 38 -25.13 20.46 -4.39
C ASP A 38 -24.92 19.81 -3.01
N LEU A 39 -24.84 20.63 -1.94
CA LEU A 39 -24.74 20.18 -0.55
C LEU A 39 -26.12 19.91 0.08
N THR A 40 -27.21 20.39 -0.52
CA THR A 40 -28.54 20.23 0.07
C THR A 40 -29.05 18.80 -0.12
N GLU A 41 -29.16 18.07 0.98
CA GLU A 41 -29.74 16.71 1.02
C GLU A 41 -31.26 16.76 1.19
N ILE A 42 -31.75 17.62 2.09
CA ILE A 42 -33.17 17.80 2.36
C ILE A 42 -33.55 19.28 2.37
N THR A 43 -34.78 19.59 1.99
CA THR A 43 -35.33 20.96 1.98
C THR A 43 -36.55 21.04 2.88
N MET A 44 -36.62 22.05 3.75
CA MET A 44 -37.81 22.31 4.56
C MET A 44 -38.98 22.78 3.69
N THR A 45 -40.12 22.10 3.79
CA THR A 45 -41.32 22.39 2.99
C THR A 45 -42.47 22.96 3.80
N GLY A 46 -42.49 22.74 5.12
CA GLY A 46 -43.52 23.31 5.99
C GLY A 46 -43.54 22.66 7.37
N THR A 47 -44.69 22.71 8.01
CA THR A 47 -44.93 22.15 9.35
C THR A 47 -46.05 21.10 9.32
N GLY A 48 -46.05 20.21 10.31
CA GLY A 48 -47.02 19.15 10.51
C GLY A 48 -47.86 19.35 11.77
N ALA A 49 -48.11 18.26 12.50
CA ALA A 49 -48.81 18.32 13.78
C ALA A 49 -48.04 19.18 14.79
N GLY A 50 -48.75 20.09 15.47
CA GLY A 50 -48.17 20.99 16.46
C GLY A 50 -49.14 22.12 16.85
N GLN A 51 -48.77 22.92 17.84
CA GLN A 51 -49.54 24.07 18.30
C GLN A 51 -48.65 25.09 19.03
N ALA A 52 -49.13 26.31 19.23
CA ALA A 52 -48.43 27.31 20.03
C ALA A 52 -48.31 26.87 21.51
N VAL A 53 -47.25 27.31 22.16
CA VAL A 53 -46.96 27.04 23.58
C VAL A 53 -46.42 28.29 24.28
N ALA A 54 -46.69 28.40 25.58
CA ALA A 54 -46.17 29.48 26.43
C ALA A 54 -45.13 28.94 27.42
N GLY A 55 -44.04 29.67 27.60
CA GLY A 55 -42.93 29.19 28.42
C GLY A 55 -41.76 30.17 28.52
N GLY A 56 -40.61 29.65 28.95
CA GLY A 56 -39.40 30.43 29.13
C GLY A 56 -38.12 29.64 28.94
N LEU A 57 -37.03 30.37 28.71
CA LEU A 57 -35.68 29.84 28.52
C LEU A 57 -34.72 30.39 29.56
N PRO A 58 -33.71 29.61 30.00
CA PRO A 58 -32.63 30.16 30.80
C PRO A 58 -31.85 31.21 29.99
N PRO A 59 -31.26 32.23 30.64
CA PRO A 59 -30.38 33.18 29.97
C PRO A 59 -29.28 32.47 29.17
N VAL A 60 -28.93 32.99 27.99
CA VAL A 60 -27.94 32.36 27.09
C VAL A 60 -26.62 32.10 27.83
N GLY A 61 -26.11 30.87 27.70
CA GLY A 61 -24.85 30.44 28.33
C GLY A 61 -24.98 29.97 29.79
N THR A 62 -26.20 29.95 30.34
CA THR A 62 -26.46 29.36 31.66
C THR A 62 -26.31 27.84 31.61
N PRO A 63 -25.47 27.23 32.47
CA PRO A 63 -25.38 25.78 32.56
C PRO A 63 -26.73 25.18 32.94
N PHE A 64 -27.14 24.12 32.25
CA PHE A 64 -28.40 23.45 32.46
C PHE A 64 -28.16 21.94 32.62
N ASP A 65 -28.68 21.36 33.71
CA ASP A 65 -28.63 19.93 34.00
C ASP A 65 -30.06 19.35 33.95
N PRO A 66 -30.42 18.62 32.87
CA PRO A 66 -31.76 18.08 32.70
C PRO A 66 -32.12 16.98 33.70
N THR A 67 -31.13 16.39 34.39
CA THR A 67 -31.36 15.28 35.31
C THR A 67 -31.99 15.72 36.64
N THR A 68 -32.06 17.03 36.87
CA THR A 68 -32.75 17.63 38.03
C THR A 68 -34.28 17.53 37.94
N GLY A 69 -34.81 17.15 36.78
CA GLY A 69 -36.25 17.00 36.52
C GLY A 69 -36.89 18.24 35.92
N TYR A 70 -38.15 18.11 35.49
CA TYR A 70 -38.90 19.20 34.87
C TYR A 70 -39.48 20.15 35.93
N PRO A 71 -39.17 21.46 35.92
CA PRO A 71 -39.68 22.41 36.92
C PRO A 71 -41.21 22.49 36.97
N GLU A 72 -41.76 22.84 38.14
CA GLU A 72 -43.21 23.00 38.36
C GLU A 72 -43.83 24.14 37.54
N ASP A 73 -43.05 25.18 37.26
CA ASP A 73 -43.40 26.35 36.45
C ASP A 73 -42.10 26.97 35.89
N VAL A 74 -42.22 27.97 35.01
CA VAL A 74 -41.07 28.75 34.48
C VAL A 74 -40.30 29.38 35.65
N PRO A 75 -39.00 29.08 35.81
CA PRO A 75 -38.19 29.69 36.87
C PRO A 75 -38.12 31.22 36.76
N GLU A 76 -38.02 31.91 37.89
CA GLU A 76 -38.08 33.39 37.97
C GLU A 76 -36.95 34.08 37.18
N ASP A 77 -35.81 33.42 37.00
CA ASP A 77 -34.64 33.93 36.27
C ASP A 77 -34.68 33.63 34.76
N TYR A 78 -35.71 32.95 34.27
CA TYR A 78 -35.86 32.64 32.85
C TYR A 78 -36.43 33.84 32.07
N GLU A 79 -36.07 33.90 30.79
CA GLU A 79 -36.61 34.84 29.82
C GLU A 79 -37.89 34.25 29.21
N ALA A 80 -38.97 35.04 29.17
CA ALA A 80 -40.21 34.62 28.52
C ALA A 80 -39.98 34.30 27.03
N ALA A 81 -40.47 33.15 26.59
CA ALA A 81 -40.29 32.59 25.26
C ALA A 81 -41.59 31.87 24.82
N ASP A 82 -42.56 32.67 24.40
CA ASP A 82 -43.83 32.17 23.86
C ASP A 82 -43.65 31.78 22.39
N GLU A 83 -43.77 30.49 22.09
CA GLU A 83 -43.54 29.98 20.74
C GLU A 83 -44.84 29.83 19.96
N GLY A 84 -44.84 30.40 18.74
CA GLY A 84 -46.00 30.37 17.85
C GLY A 84 -46.35 28.98 17.32
N PHE A 85 -45.41 28.03 17.39
CA PHE A 85 -45.60 26.64 16.98
C PHE A 85 -44.56 25.73 17.64
N ALA A 86 -45.00 24.69 18.35
CA ALA A 86 -44.19 23.57 18.78
C ALA A 86 -44.72 22.30 18.10
N GLY A 87 -43.89 21.60 17.33
CA GLY A 87 -44.31 20.39 16.65
C GLY A 87 -43.39 19.97 15.50
N VAL A 88 -43.93 19.11 14.64
CA VAL A 88 -43.19 18.50 13.53
C VAL A 88 -42.90 19.52 12.43
N ILE A 89 -41.67 19.53 11.93
CA ILE A 89 -41.24 20.18 10.70
C ILE A 89 -41.20 19.13 9.59
N THR A 90 -41.71 19.48 8.41
CA THR A 90 -41.71 18.61 7.23
C THR A 90 -40.61 19.03 6.27
N THR A 91 -39.77 18.08 5.86
CA THR A 91 -38.74 18.28 4.83
C THR A 91 -38.96 17.28 3.69
N VAL A 92 -38.31 17.49 2.54
CA VAL A 92 -38.26 16.53 1.44
C VAL A 92 -36.83 16.34 0.98
N ASP A 93 -36.44 15.13 0.60
CA ASP A 93 -35.17 14.89 -0.09
C ASP A 93 -35.21 15.33 -1.56
N ALA A 94 -34.09 15.19 -2.28
CA ALA A 94 -33.96 15.56 -3.69
C ALA A 94 -34.93 14.82 -4.63
N VAL A 95 -35.47 13.66 -4.23
CA VAL A 95 -36.41 12.84 -5.02
C VAL A 95 -37.87 13.09 -4.61
N GLY A 96 -38.09 13.81 -3.51
CA GLY A 96 -39.40 14.24 -3.03
C GLY A 96 -39.97 13.35 -1.92
N ASN A 97 -39.17 12.50 -1.27
CA ASN A 97 -39.62 11.71 -0.14
C ASN A 97 -39.75 12.61 1.10
N PRO A 98 -40.94 12.67 1.74
CA PRO A 98 -41.15 13.53 2.90
C PRO A 98 -40.52 12.93 4.16
N GLN A 99 -39.86 13.77 4.95
CA GLN A 99 -39.32 13.43 6.26
C GLN A 99 -39.92 14.33 7.35
N GLN A 100 -39.97 13.79 8.57
CA GLN A 100 -40.44 14.52 9.75
C GLN A 100 -39.25 14.83 10.65
N MET A 101 -39.16 16.09 11.06
CA MET A 101 -38.07 16.64 11.84
C MET A 101 -38.61 17.34 13.09
N TYR A 102 -37.79 17.44 14.12
CA TYR A 102 -37.98 18.42 15.20
C TYR A 102 -36.83 19.42 15.21
N CYS A 103 -37.10 20.59 15.76
CA CYS A 103 -36.07 21.57 16.06
C CYS A 103 -35.25 21.16 17.29
N ILE A 104 -33.94 21.38 17.25
CA ILE A 104 -33.02 21.23 18.40
C ILE A 104 -32.23 22.51 18.75
N ASP A 105 -32.68 23.66 18.25
CA ASP A 105 -32.13 24.99 18.52
C ASP A 105 -33.27 26.02 18.56
N ILE A 106 -33.94 26.13 19.71
CA ILE A 106 -35.15 26.97 19.83
C ILE A 106 -34.87 28.46 19.56
N ARG A 107 -33.65 28.94 19.78
CA ARG A 107 -33.31 30.37 19.66
C ARG A 107 -33.01 30.81 18.22
N THR A 108 -32.98 29.86 17.28
CA THR A 108 -32.62 30.10 15.89
C THR A 108 -33.79 29.76 14.97
N SER A 109 -34.21 30.69 14.12
CA SER A 109 -35.35 30.49 13.22
C SER A 109 -35.01 29.62 12.00
N THR A 110 -36.03 28.98 11.43
CA THR A 110 -36.00 28.32 10.10
C THR A 110 -37.19 28.75 9.24
N TYR A 111 -37.08 28.47 7.93
CA TYR A 111 -38.00 28.92 6.89
C TYR A 111 -38.21 27.81 5.86
N THR A 112 -39.38 27.79 5.23
CA THR A 112 -39.62 26.97 4.03
C THR A 112 -38.65 27.38 2.92
N GLY A 113 -38.08 26.40 2.22
CA GLY A 113 -37.10 26.59 1.15
C GLY A 113 -35.64 26.39 1.59
N LEU A 114 -35.35 26.48 2.89
CA LEU A 114 -33.99 26.24 3.38
C LEU A 114 -33.58 24.78 3.23
N GLY A 115 -32.38 24.61 2.69
CA GLY A 115 -31.71 23.34 2.46
C GLY A 115 -30.80 22.98 3.62
N TYR A 116 -30.73 21.68 3.90
CA TYR A 116 -29.95 21.11 4.97
C TYR A 116 -29.09 19.94 4.46
N GLU A 117 -27.95 19.76 5.11
CA GLU A 117 -27.02 18.65 4.91
C GLU A 117 -26.90 17.84 6.19
N SER A 118 -26.54 16.56 6.08
CA SER A 118 -26.30 15.71 7.26
C SER A 118 -25.10 16.23 8.05
N GLY A 119 -25.19 16.15 9.38
CA GLY A 119 -24.11 16.53 10.29
C GLY A 119 -24.03 15.58 11.47
N THR A 120 -22.88 15.59 12.15
CA THR A 120 -22.66 14.80 13.36
C THR A 120 -23.21 15.50 14.60
N TRP A 121 -23.44 14.75 15.68
CA TRP A 121 -23.81 15.29 16.99
C TRP A 121 -22.77 16.27 17.50
N ASP A 122 -21.48 15.98 17.32
CA ASP A 122 -20.39 16.87 17.73
C ASP A 122 -20.39 18.19 16.93
N GLU A 123 -20.58 18.14 15.61
CA GLU A 123 -20.69 19.35 14.77
C GLU A 123 -21.92 20.19 15.11
N SER A 124 -23.03 19.53 15.48
CA SER A 124 -24.25 20.22 15.90
C SER A 124 -24.07 21.06 17.17
N ASN A 125 -23.14 20.66 18.04
CA ASN A 125 -22.90 21.27 19.35
C ASN A 125 -24.21 21.46 20.17
N VAL A 126 -25.13 20.49 20.09
CA VAL A 126 -26.39 20.50 20.86
C VAL A 126 -26.21 19.82 22.21
N PRO A 127 -26.47 20.51 23.34
CA PRO A 127 -26.40 19.92 24.67
C PRO A 127 -27.35 18.73 24.82
N ASN A 128 -26.94 17.73 25.60
CA ASN A 128 -27.78 16.61 26.00
C ASN A 128 -28.48 15.87 24.84
N ILE A 129 -27.92 15.91 23.63
CA ILE A 129 -28.54 15.36 22.42
C ILE A 129 -28.86 13.86 22.53
N GLY A 130 -28.15 13.10 23.36
CA GLY A 130 -28.52 11.72 23.67
C GLY A 130 -29.88 11.56 24.35
N TYR A 131 -30.30 12.51 25.20
CA TYR A 131 -31.64 12.54 25.77
C TYR A 131 -32.69 13.00 24.76
N VAL A 132 -32.34 13.95 23.88
CA VAL A 132 -33.17 14.30 22.73
C VAL A 132 -33.44 13.06 21.88
N ASN A 133 -32.39 12.30 21.53
CA ASN A 133 -32.54 11.08 20.75
C ASN A 133 -33.42 10.04 21.46
N ARG A 134 -33.32 9.92 22.79
CA ARG A 134 -34.21 9.09 23.60
C ARG A 134 -35.67 9.52 23.49
N VAL A 135 -35.97 10.83 23.55
CA VAL A 135 -37.33 11.37 23.33
C VAL A 135 -37.86 10.90 21.99
N LEU A 136 -37.09 11.13 20.92
CA LEU A 136 -37.54 10.88 19.54
C LEU A 136 -37.82 9.38 19.28
N ASN A 137 -37.00 8.48 19.83
CA ASN A 137 -37.19 7.03 19.71
C ASN A 137 -38.35 6.47 20.56
N SER A 138 -38.95 7.28 21.44
CA SER A 138 -39.93 6.79 22.43
C SER A 138 -41.33 7.39 22.28
N TYR A 139 -41.47 8.45 21.49
CA TYR A 139 -42.69 9.25 21.40
C TYR A 139 -43.03 9.64 19.95
N TYR A 140 -44.09 10.41 19.76
CA TYR A 140 -44.57 10.84 18.45
C TYR A 140 -43.50 11.60 17.63
N PRO A 141 -43.37 11.34 16.31
CA PRO A 141 -44.22 10.47 15.50
C PRO A 141 -43.80 8.99 15.44
N ASP A 142 -42.58 8.64 15.87
CA ASP A 142 -42.06 7.26 15.79
C ASP A 142 -42.92 6.24 16.56
N GLN A 143 -43.38 6.62 17.75
CA GLN A 143 -44.35 5.86 18.53
C GLN A 143 -45.74 6.51 18.47
N PRO A 144 -46.56 6.18 17.45
CA PRO A 144 -47.86 6.82 17.26
C PRO A 144 -48.76 6.56 18.47
N GLY A 145 -49.37 7.63 18.98
CA GLY A 145 -50.24 7.56 20.16
C GLY A 145 -49.55 7.92 21.48
N LEU A 146 -48.22 8.02 21.53
CA LEU A 146 -47.46 8.46 22.71
C LEU A 146 -46.96 9.91 22.56
N PRO A 147 -47.04 10.76 23.61
CA PRO A 147 -47.69 10.51 24.88
C PRO A 147 -49.21 10.35 24.71
N ASP A 148 -49.89 9.76 25.71
CA ASP A 148 -51.35 9.60 25.70
C ASP A 148 -52.05 10.96 25.86
N ALA A 149 -52.11 11.70 24.75
CA ALA A 149 -52.66 13.06 24.67
C ALA A 149 -53.90 13.13 23.76
N PRO A 150 -54.75 14.16 23.89
CA PRO A 150 -56.04 14.23 23.18
C PRO A 150 -55.92 14.37 21.65
N SER A 151 -54.76 14.79 21.13
CA SER A 151 -54.54 14.99 19.69
C SER A 151 -53.06 14.89 19.34
N ASP A 152 -52.77 14.63 18.07
CA ASP A 152 -51.39 14.61 17.56
C ASP A 152 -50.73 15.98 17.64
N ASN A 153 -51.49 17.08 17.61
CA ASN A 153 -50.95 18.42 17.83
C ASN A 153 -50.39 18.58 19.25
N ILE A 154 -51.10 18.07 20.26
CA ILE A 154 -50.61 18.09 21.66
C ILE A 154 -49.44 17.12 21.81
N ARG A 155 -49.47 15.95 21.17
CA ARG A 155 -48.34 14.99 21.19
C ARG A 155 -47.08 15.62 20.62
N ALA A 156 -47.16 16.17 19.41
CA ALA A 156 -46.03 16.79 18.74
C ALA A 156 -45.50 18.00 19.50
N ALA A 157 -46.40 18.85 20.04
CA ALA A 157 -45.99 19.98 20.87
C ALA A 157 -45.30 19.54 22.17
N ALA A 158 -45.80 18.48 22.81
CA ALA A 158 -45.18 17.93 24.03
C ALA A 158 -43.79 17.34 23.75
N VAL A 159 -43.65 16.64 22.63
CA VAL A 159 -42.36 16.11 22.18
C VAL A 159 -41.40 17.24 21.84
N GLN A 160 -41.81 18.22 21.03
CA GLN A 160 -40.95 19.36 20.69
C GLN A 160 -40.53 20.17 21.94
N ALA A 161 -41.44 20.39 22.89
CA ALA A 161 -41.11 21.06 24.15
C ALA A 161 -40.16 20.22 25.03
N ALA A 162 -40.28 18.89 25.03
CA ALA A 162 -39.33 18.02 25.71
C ALA A 162 -37.96 18.03 25.02
N VAL A 163 -37.92 18.04 23.69
CA VAL A 163 -36.69 18.23 22.91
C VAL A 163 -36.01 19.54 23.32
N TRP A 164 -36.73 20.66 23.31
CA TRP A 164 -36.22 21.96 23.74
C TRP A 164 -35.83 22.03 25.21
N PHE A 165 -36.48 21.26 26.09
CA PHE A 165 -36.01 21.12 27.46
C PHE A 165 -34.61 20.52 27.49
N PHE A 166 -34.37 19.42 26.79
CA PHE A 166 -33.05 18.78 26.79
C PHE A 166 -31.98 19.59 26.04
N SER A 167 -32.32 20.20 24.89
CA SER A 167 -31.36 20.97 24.08
C SER A 167 -31.09 22.37 24.61
N ASP A 168 -32.13 23.09 25.04
CA ASP A 168 -32.09 24.54 25.29
C ASP A 168 -32.54 24.93 26.72
N GLY A 169 -33.05 23.97 27.51
CA GLY A 169 -33.55 24.21 28.86
C GLY A 169 -34.97 24.78 28.92
N TYR A 170 -35.76 24.69 27.84
CA TYR A 170 -37.12 25.25 27.77
C TYR A 170 -38.10 24.66 28.78
N VAL A 171 -38.84 25.54 29.47
CA VAL A 171 -39.86 25.16 30.46
C VAL A 171 -41.18 25.82 30.09
N LEU A 172 -42.26 25.04 30.07
CA LEU A 172 -43.63 25.50 29.84
C LEU A 172 -44.23 26.12 31.10
N GLU A 173 -45.07 27.14 30.91
CA GLU A 173 -45.87 27.73 32.00
C GLU A 173 -46.80 26.69 32.64
N ASP A 174 -47.04 26.83 33.95
CA ASP A 174 -47.92 25.93 34.72
C ASP A 174 -49.34 25.81 34.16
N THR A 175 -49.83 26.86 33.49
CA THR A 175 -51.14 26.92 32.84
C THR A 175 -51.19 26.35 31.42
N ASP A 176 -50.05 26.02 30.80
CA ASP A 176 -50.03 25.50 29.44
C ASP A 176 -50.58 24.06 29.37
N ALA A 177 -51.52 23.82 28.46
CA ALA A 177 -52.20 22.53 28.32
C ALA A 177 -51.27 21.38 27.85
N VAL A 178 -50.11 21.69 27.27
CA VAL A 178 -49.08 20.73 26.82
C VAL A 178 -48.23 20.25 27.99
N ARG A 179 -48.04 21.09 29.02
CA ARG A 179 -47.09 20.88 30.11
C ARG A 179 -47.19 19.51 30.80
N PRO A 180 -48.38 18.98 31.15
CA PRO A 180 -48.47 17.68 31.83
C PRO A 180 -47.85 16.54 31.02
N TYR A 181 -47.94 16.60 29.69
CA TYR A 181 -47.39 15.60 28.78
C TYR A 181 -45.87 15.76 28.65
N THR A 182 -45.37 16.98 28.50
CA THR A 182 -43.94 17.29 28.46
C THR A 182 -43.24 16.85 29.74
N ALA A 183 -43.80 17.18 30.91
CA ALA A 183 -43.25 16.80 32.20
C ALA A 183 -43.17 15.26 32.36
N ALA A 184 -44.18 14.53 31.87
CA ALA A 184 -44.19 13.08 31.88
C ALA A 184 -43.13 12.47 30.94
N ILE A 185 -42.95 13.04 29.74
CA ILE A 185 -41.87 12.65 28.81
C ILE A 185 -40.51 12.85 29.48
N VAL A 186 -40.25 14.06 30.01
CA VAL A 186 -38.96 14.40 30.62
C VAL A 186 -38.63 13.47 31.78
N ALA A 187 -39.59 13.22 32.68
CA ALA A 187 -39.39 12.31 33.81
C ALA A 187 -39.03 10.88 33.35
N ALA A 188 -39.74 10.34 32.36
CA ALA A 188 -39.48 9.00 31.84
C ALA A 188 -38.13 8.91 31.10
N VAL A 189 -37.76 9.95 30.35
CA VAL A 189 -36.50 10.03 29.60
C VAL A 189 -35.29 10.16 30.52
N VAL A 190 -35.40 10.97 31.58
CA VAL A 190 -34.35 11.07 32.61
C VAL A 190 -34.14 9.73 33.31
N ASP A 191 -35.23 9.02 33.67
CA ASP A 191 -35.14 7.70 34.30
C ASP A 191 -34.51 6.64 33.37
N ALA A 192 -34.84 6.69 32.08
CA ALA A 192 -34.31 5.75 31.08
C ALA A 192 -32.86 6.05 30.65
N GLY A 193 -32.39 7.29 30.78
CA GLY A 193 -31.07 7.72 30.35
C GLY A 193 -30.93 7.97 28.84
N PRO A 194 -29.81 8.59 28.43
CA PRO A 194 -29.59 9.02 27.05
C PRO A 194 -29.30 7.83 26.12
N LEU A 195 -29.52 8.05 24.81
CA LEU A 195 -29.04 7.19 23.73
C LEU A 195 -27.72 7.70 23.13
N THR A 196 -27.05 6.84 22.38
CA THR A 196 -25.87 7.21 21.57
C THR A 196 -26.29 7.68 20.18
N GLU A 197 -25.35 8.30 19.47
CA GLU A 197 -25.54 8.74 18.09
C GLU A 197 -25.91 7.56 17.19
N PRO A 198 -26.98 7.65 16.40
CA PRO A 198 -27.26 6.64 15.39
C PRO A 198 -26.12 6.60 14.36
N PRO A 199 -25.82 5.44 13.76
CA PRO A 199 -24.88 5.40 12.66
C PRO A 199 -25.39 6.27 11.50
N ALA A 200 -24.47 7.01 10.88
CA ALA A 200 -24.78 7.80 9.70
C ALA A 200 -25.20 6.90 8.52
N PRO A 201 -26.11 7.36 7.65
CA PRO A 201 -26.43 6.66 6.41
C PRO A 201 -25.18 6.48 5.55
N ASN A 202 -24.86 5.24 5.15
CA ASN A 202 -23.68 4.97 4.33
C ASN A 202 -24.03 4.41 2.94
N VAL A 203 -23.51 5.10 1.93
CA VAL A 203 -23.17 4.56 0.61
C VAL A 203 -21.75 5.05 0.33
N SER A 204 -20.84 4.15 -0.04
CA SER A 204 -19.46 4.51 -0.38
C SER A 204 -18.90 3.64 -1.51
N ILE A 205 -17.89 4.18 -2.19
CA ILE A 205 -17.14 3.48 -3.23
C ILE A 205 -15.65 3.58 -2.89
N ASP A 206 -14.96 2.45 -2.78
CA ASP A 206 -13.52 2.39 -2.49
C ASP A 206 -12.76 1.56 -3.55
N PRO A 207 -11.64 2.04 -4.10
CA PRO A 207 -11.02 3.35 -3.85
C PRO A 207 -11.80 4.50 -4.52
N PRO A 208 -11.61 5.75 -4.10
CA PRO A 208 -12.21 6.92 -4.75
C PRO A 208 -11.66 7.16 -6.16
N THR A 209 -10.48 6.62 -6.47
CA THR A 209 -9.87 6.67 -7.80
C THR A 209 -9.10 5.39 -8.09
N ALA A 210 -9.23 4.89 -9.31
CA ALA A 210 -8.37 3.83 -9.84
C ALA A 210 -8.00 4.16 -11.30
N ALA A 211 -6.84 3.68 -11.75
CA ALA A 211 -6.37 3.86 -13.12
C ALA A 211 -6.13 2.50 -13.79
N GLY A 212 -6.47 2.39 -15.07
CA GLY A 212 -6.29 1.18 -15.86
C GLY A 212 -6.03 1.48 -17.34
N PRO A 213 -5.73 0.45 -18.15
CA PRO A 213 -5.41 0.64 -19.56
C PRO A 213 -6.66 0.97 -20.39
N THR A 214 -6.52 1.75 -21.47
CA THR A 214 -7.63 2.15 -22.35
C THR A 214 -8.36 0.98 -23.00
N ASP A 215 -7.68 -0.15 -23.23
CA ASP A 215 -8.21 -1.37 -23.85
C ASP A 215 -8.61 -2.45 -22.83
N GLY A 216 -8.50 -2.17 -21.53
CA GLY A 216 -8.84 -3.10 -20.46
C GLY A 216 -9.96 -2.61 -19.55
N VAL A 217 -9.86 -2.95 -18.26
CA VAL A 217 -10.80 -2.51 -17.23
C VAL A 217 -10.06 -1.87 -16.06
N THR A 218 -10.71 -0.92 -15.39
CA THR A 218 -10.19 -0.15 -14.27
C THR A 218 -10.96 -0.49 -12.99
N GLY A 219 -10.27 -0.82 -11.91
CA GLY A 219 -10.87 -1.23 -10.63
C GLY A 219 -9.97 -2.20 -9.85
N PRO A 220 -10.49 -2.92 -8.84
CA PRO A 220 -11.90 -2.96 -8.43
C PRO A 220 -12.34 -1.71 -7.68
N PHE A 221 -13.58 -1.29 -7.92
CA PHE A 221 -14.36 -0.40 -7.07
C PHE A 221 -15.31 -1.24 -6.21
N THR A 222 -15.14 -1.19 -4.90
CA THR A 222 -15.97 -1.90 -3.93
C THR A 222 -17.10 -0.99 -3.47
N ILE A 223 -18.34 -1.43 -3.68
CA ILE A 223 -19.54 -0.72 -3.26
C ILE A 223 -19.90 -1.15 -1.84
N THR A 224 -19.96 -0.21 -0.89
CA THR A 224 -20.43 -0.46 0.48
C THR A 224 -21.68 0.37 0.74
N SER A 225 -22.68 -0.26 1.36
CA SER A 225 -23.89 0.44 1.81
C SER A 225 -24.62 -0.36 2.88
N ASP A 226 -25.41 0.35 3.71
CA ASP A 226 -26.38 -0.24 4.63
C ASP A 226 -27.71 -0.61 3.95
N ALA A 227 -27.93 -0.17 2.70
CA ALA A 227 -29.06 -0.58 1.89
C ALA A 227 -28.89 -2.02 1.38
N ALA A 228 -30.02 -2.75 1.27
CA ALA A 228 -30.03 -4.10 0.70
C ALA A 228 -29.59 -4.13 -0.78
N THR A 229 -29.89 -3.05 -1.51
CA THR A 229 -29.56 -2.91 -2.93
C THR A 229 -29.10 -1.49 -3.22
N VAL A 230 -28.06 -1.36 -4.04
CA VAL A 230 -27.48 -0.10 -4.49
C VAL A 230 -27.61 -0.03 -6.01
N THR A 231 -28.11 1.08 -6.54
CA THR A 231 -28.10 1.37 -7.97
C THR A 231 -26.76 1.96 -8.37
N VAL A 232 -26.11 1.40 -9.38
CA VAL A 232 -24.83 1.87 -9.92
C VAL A 232 -24.95 2.26 -11.37
N ALA A 233 -24.22 3.30 -11.78
CA ALA A 233 -24.24 3.78 -13.15
C ALA A 233 -22.89 4.36 -13.59
N VAL A 234 -22.64 4.27 -14.90
CA VAL A 234 -21.59 5.00 -15.61
C VAL A 234 -22.22 5.67 -16.84
N PRO A 235 -21.68 6.80 -17.32
CA PRO A 235 -22.08 7.43 -18.57
C PRO A 235 -22.01 6.51 -19.79
N ALA A 236 -22.73 6.87 -20.86
CA ALA A 236 -22.67 6.15 -22.12
C ALA A 236 -21.24 6.13 -22.71
N GLY A 237 -20.86 4.99 -23.32
CA GLY A 237 -19.49 4.74 -23.79
C GLY A 237 -18.59 4.03 -22.76
N TYR A 238 -19.15 3.68 -21.60
CA TYR A 238 -18.51 2.90 -20.56
C TYR A 238 -19.41 1.75 -20.12
N THR A 239 -18.80 0.65 -19.71
CA THR A 239 -19.50 -0.56 -19.27
C THR A 239 -18.95 -1.04 -17.93
N LEU A 240 -19.85 -1.45 -17.02
CA LEU A 240 -19.48 -2.06 -15.74
C LEU A 240 -19.34 -3.57 -15.87
N TYR A 241 -18.30 -4.12 -15.24
CA TYR A 241 -17.97 -5.53 -15.20
C TYR A 241 -17.87 -6.05 -13.77
N THR A 242 -18.13 -7.33 -13.58
CA THR A 242 -18.11 -8.02 -12.27
C THR A 242 -16.90 -8.93 -12.09
N ASP A 243 -15.96 -8.90 -13.05
CA ASP A 243 -14.73 -9.67 -13.05
C ASP A 243 -13.53 -8.81 -13.48
N PRO A 244 -12.33 -9.07 -12.96
CA PRO A 244 -11.13 -8.29 -13.27
C PRO A 244 -10.64 -8.43 -14.72
N VAL A 245 -11.16 -9.39 -15.48
CA VAL A 245 -10.82 -9.58 -16.90
C VAL A 245 -11.77 -8.76 -17.81
N GLY A 246 -12.89 -8.28 -17.26
CA GLY A 246 -13.91 -7.56 -18.01
C GLY A 246 -14.61 -8.45 -19.04
N THR A 247 -14.98 -9.66 -18.66
CA THR A 247 -15.68 -10.61 -19.56
C THR A 247 -17.15 -10.76 -19.21
N VAL A 248 -17.54 -10.44 -17.98
CA VAL A 248 -18.89 -10.58 -17.42
C VAL A 248 -19.46 -9.18 -17.12
N PRO A 249 -20.20 -8.57 -18.06
CA PRO A 249 -20.82 -7.27 -17.83
C PRO A 249 -21.86 -7.37 -16.72
N LEU A 250 -22.02 -6.29 -15.96
CA LEU A 250 -23.05 -6.19 -14.94
C LEU A 250 -24.44 -6.31 -15.58
N ALA A 251 -25.26 -7.23 -15.06
CA ALA A 251 -26.63 -7.38 -15.50
C ALA A 251 -27.54 -6.37 -14.77
N GLY A 252 -28.14 -5.43 -15.52
CA GLY A 252 -28.96 -4.37 -14.94
C GLY A 252 -28.13 -3.27 -14.29
N THR A 253 -28.70 -2.58 -13.30
CA THR A 253 -28.07 -1.42 -12.64
C THR A 253 -27.99 -1.57 -11.13
N THR A 254 -28.31 -2.72 -10.55
CA THR A 254 -28.40 -2.90 -9.10
C THR A 254 -27.42 -3.95 -8.60
N VAL A 255 -26.74 -3.66 -7.49
CA VAL A 255 -25.78 -4.54 -6.81
C VAL A 255 -26.06 -4.61 -5.32
N THR A 256 -25.48 -5.59 -4.63
CA THR A 256 -25.51 -5.66 -3.16
C THR A 256 -24.25 -5.02 -2.57
N SER A 257 -24.32 -4.61 -1.30
CA SER A 257 -23.14 -4.19 -0.54
C SER A 257 -22.03 -5.26 -0.58
N GLY A 258 -20.77 -4.84 -0.67
CA GLY A 258 -19.59 -5.67 -0.87
C GLY A 258 -19.29 -6.07 -2.33
N THR A 259 -20.12 -5.69 -3.30
CA THR A 259 -19.86 -6.00 -4.72
C THR A 259 -18.67 -5.22 -5.24
N GLN A 260 -17.76 -5.91 -5.93
CA GLN A 260 -16.66 -5.30 -6.68
C GLN A 260 -17.03 -5.11 -8.14
N LEU A 261 -16.75 -3.93 -8.66
CA LEU A 261 -17.01 -3.53 -10.04
C LEU A 261 -15.74 -3.03 -10.72
N TRP A 262 -15.65 -3.27 -12.02
CA TRP A 262 -14.61 -2.71 -12.88
C TRP A 262 -15.26 -1.92 -14.01
N VAL A 263 -14.66 -0.79 -14.38
CA VAL A 263 -15.14 0.08 -15.45
C VAL A 263 -14.30 -0.14 -16.71
N ARG A 264 -14.94 -0.41 -17.85
CA ARG A 264 -14.30 -0.41 -19.17
C ARG A 264 -14.62 0.87 -19.92
N ASN A 265 -13.62 1.44 -20.60
CA ASN A 265 -13.83 2.47 -21.61
C ASN A 265 -14.06 1.82 -22.98
N ASP A 266 -15.30 1.80 -23.46
CA ASP A 266 -15.64 1.15 -24.73
C ASP A 266 -15.12 1.92 -25.95
N ASN A 267 -14.81 3.21 -25.78
CA ASN A 267 -14.22 4.07 -26.80
C ASN A 267 -12.68 4.04 -26.81
N GLN A 268 -12.06 3.40 -25.81
CA GLN A 268 -10.60 3.31 -25.64
C GLN A 268 -9.89 4.67 -25.64
N THR A 269 -10.50 5.67 -25.01
CA THR A 269 -9.90 7.00 -24.81
C THR A 269 -9.25 7.12 -23.44
N THR A 270 -8.46 8.17 -23.22
CA THR A 270 -7.89 8.49 -21.91
C THR A 270 -8.82 9.37 -21.06
N ASP A 271 -10.07 9.55 -21.48
CA ASP A 271 -11.01 10.42 -20.77
C ASP A 271 -11.44 9.74 -19.46
N PRO A 272 -11.32 10.40 -18.30
CA PRO A 272 -11.76 9.84 -17.04
C PRO A 272 -13.29 9.76 -16.98
N VAL A 273 -13.80 8.85 -16.16
CA VAL A 273 -15.24 8.65 -15.97
C VAL A 273 -15.60 8.52 -14.50
N VAL A 274 -16.77 9.06 -14.14
CA VAL A 274 -17.33 8.94 -12.80
C VAL A 274 -18.30 7.75 -12.74
N LEU A 275 -18.00 6.80 -11.86
CA LEU A 275 -18.92 5.77 -11.40
C LEU A 275 -19.77 6.38 -10.27
N THR A 276 -21.10 6.30 -10.40
CA THR A 276 -22.03 6.70 -9.35
C THR A 276 -22.66 5.48 -8.71
N ALA A 277 -22.84 5.53 -7.39
CA ALA A 277 -23.63 4.60 -6.61
C ALA A 277 -24.70 5.39 -5.86
N THR A 278 -25.95 4.95 -5.93
CA THR A 278 -27.10 5.59 -5.30
C THR A 278 -27.90 4.53 -4.58
N ALA A 279 -28.25 4.76 -3.33
CA ALA A 279 -29.14 3.87 -2.60
C ALA A 279 -30.07 4.65 -1.69
N VAL A 280 -31.29 4.12 -1.56
CA VAL A 280 -32.20 4.52 -0.49
C VAL A 280 -31.76 3.78 0.77
N VAL A 281 -31.23 4.53 1.73
CA VAL A 281 -30.68 3.98 2.97
C VAL A 281 -31.62 4.28 4.15
N PRO A 282 -31.80 3.32 5.08
CA PRO A 282 -32.51 3.59 6.32
C PRO A 282 -31.71 4.60 7.15
N VAL A 283 -32.34 5.72 7.49
CA VAL A 283 -31.79 6.72 8.39
C VAL A 283 -32.55 6.63 9.69
N GLN A 284 -31.83 6.29 10.77
CA GLN A 284 -32.45 6.14 12.07
C GLN A 284 -32.80 7.50 12.66
N THR A 285 -33.89 7.53 13.41
CA THR A 285 -34.26 8.65 14.28
C THR A 285 -33.04 9.18 15.05
N GLY A 286 -32.89 10.50 15.14
CA GLY A 286 -31.77 11.14 15.84
C GLY A 286 -30.60 11.60 14.98
N ASN A 287 -30.62 11.38 13.66
CA ASN A 287 -29.67 11.99 12.73
C ASN A 287 -29.90 13.51 12.63
N VAL A 288 -28.82 14.29 12.66
CA VAL A 288 -28.86 15.76 12.67
C VAL A 288 -28.69 16.32 11.26
N TYR A 289 -29.41 17.41 10.99
CA TYR A 289 -29.35 18.16 9.76
C TYR A 289 -29.00 19.63 10.04
N LEU A 290 -27.93 20.10 9.42
CA LEU A 290 -27.38 21.44 9.57
C LEU A 290 -27.67 22.27 8.33
N TYR A 291 -27.73 23.58 8.50
CA TYR A 291 -28.07 24.49 7.42
C TYR A 291 -26.99 24.50 6.33
N ALA A 292 -27.36 24.15 5.09
CA ALA A 292 -26.43 23.99 3.96
C ALA A 292 -26.08 25.31 3.26
N GLY A 293 -26.50 26.47 3.79
CA GLY A 293 -26.12 27.77 3.25
C GLY A 293 -26.77 28.13 1.90
N ASN A 294 -27.85 27.46 1.51
CA ASN A 294 -28.49 27.62 0.20
C ASN A 294 -29.28 28.94 0.03
N ASN A 295 -29.22 29.88 0.99
CA ASN A 295 -29.88 31.18 0.91
C ASN A 295 -28.94 32.29 1.42
N PRO A 296 -28.43 33.18 0.56
CA PRO A 296 -27.51 34.24 0.97
C PRO A 296 -28.07 35.26 1.99
N GLY A 297 -29.40 35.35 2.11
CA GLY A 297 -30.08 36.21 3.08
C GLY A 297 -30.12 35.62 4.50
N VAL A 298 -29.76 34.35 4.65
CA VAL A 298 -29.78 33.61 5.92
C VAL A 298 -28.37 33.14 6.25
N THR A 299 -27.85 33.55 7.41
CA THR A 299 -26.47 33.21 7.84
C THR A 299 -26.44 32.05 8.83
N THR A 300 -27.57 31.76 9.46
CA THR A 300 -27.77 30.63 10.37
C THR A 300 -29.25 30.24 10.32
N ALA A 301 -29.54 28.95 10.45
CA ALA A 301 -30.89 28.44 10.56
C ALA A 301 -30.95 27.37 11.66
N GLN A 302 -32.18 27.11 12.11
CA GLN A 302 -32.49 26.13 13.13
C GLN A 302 -31.87 24.76 12.81
N LYS A 303 -31.17 24.15 13.75
CA LYS A 303 -30.70 22.76 13.59
C LYS A 303 -31.89 21.82 13.69
N LEU A 304 -31.95 20.85 12.78
CA LEU A 304 -33.03 19.88 12.71
C LEU A 304 -32.53 18.49 13.09
N ILE A 305 -33.43 17.67 13.62
CA ILE A 305 -33.16 16.27 13.94
C ILE A 305 -34.30 15.39 13.46
N LEU A 306 -33.95 14.25 12.88
CA LEU A 306 -34.91 13.30 12.32
C LEU A 306 -35.82 12.73 13.42
N ALA A 307 -37.14 12.86 13.24
CA ALA A 307 -38.15 12.58 14.26
C ALA A 307 -38.68 11.13 14.25
N ALA A 308 -38.47 10.40 13.16
CA ALA A 308 -38.82 8.99 13.00
C ALA A 308 -37.91 8.38 11.93
N ASP A 309 -37.79 7.06 11.92
CA ASP A 309 -36.98 6.36 10.93
C ASP A 309 -37.42 6.72 9.50
N ALA A 310 -36.43 7.06 8.69
CA ALA A 310 -36.60 7.55 7.33
C ALA A 310 -35.91 6.65 6.33
N GLN A 311 -36.27 6.83 5.07
CA GLN A 311 -35.55 6.32 3.91
C GLN A 311 -35.07 7.54 3.13
N ILE A 312 -33.77 7.69 2.94
CA ILE A 312 -33.16 8.85 2.28
C ILE A 312 -32.27 8.37 1.15
N ASP A 313 -32.32 9.07 0.01
CA ASP A 313 -31.40 8.85 -1.10
C ASP A 313 -29.99 9.34 -0.74
N SER A 314 -29.03 8.43 -0.74
CA SER A 314 -27.61 8.72 -0.55
C SER A 314 -26.82 8.35 -1.81
N ASN A 315 -25.82 9.15 -2.14
CA ASN A 315 -24.98 8.96 -3.32
C ASN A 315 -23.48 8.94 -2.99
N ALA A 316 -22.75 8.10 -3.70
CA ALA A 316 -21.29 8.05 -3.68
C ALA A 316 -20.74 8.06 -5.12
N GLN A 317 -19.51 8.55 -5.26
CA GLN A 317 -18.83 8.66 -6.55
C GLN A 317 -17.40 8.16 -6.45
N ALA A 318 -16.90 7.54 -7.52
CA ALA A 318 -15.50 7.23 -7.71
C ALA A 318 -15.09 7.51 -9.16
N THR A 319 -13.82 7.82 -9.38
CA THR A 319 -13.27 8.13 -10.71
C THR A 319 -12.45 6.96 -11.24
N ALA A 320 -12.78 6.50 -12.44
CA ALA A 320 -11.93 5.60 -13.21
C ALA A 320 -11.13 6.41 -14.24
N GLU A 321 -9.82 6.33 -14.15
CA GLU A 321 -8.88 6.94 -15.09
C GLU A 321 -8.34 5.89 -16.07
N PHE A 322 -7.95 6.35 -17.26
CA PHE A 322 -7.46 5.46 -18.31
C PHE A 322 -6.14 5.97 -18.92
N PHE A 323 -5.22 5.05 -19.19
CA PHE A 323 -3.93 5.34 -19.82
C PHE A 323 -3.68 4.43 -21.02
N VAL A 324 -2.94 4.93 -22.01
CA VAL A 324 -2.43 4.07 -23.09
C VAL A 324 -1.37 3.15 -22.51
N ALA A 325 -1.50 1.85 -22.76
CA ALA A 325 -0.61 0.83 -22.21
C ALA A 325 0.46 0.38 -23.22
N GLY A 326 1.59 -0.06 -22.69
CA GLY A 326 2.61 -0.82 -23.40
C GLY A 326 3.08 -2.00 -22.56
N ASP A 327 3.58 -3.02 -23.24
CA ASP A 327 4.08 -4.25 -22.63
C ASP A 327 5.61 -4.26 -22.68
N LEU A 328 6.25 -4.68 -21.58
CA LEU A 328 7.70 -4.82 -21.48
C LEU A 328 8.08 -6.30 -21.45
N THR A 329 8.71 -6.77 -22.52
CA THR A 329 9.34 -8.09 -22.57
C THR A 329 10.77 -7.99 -22.05
N VAL A 330 11.04 -8.67 -20.95
CA VAL A 330 12.35 -8.82 -20.34
C VAL A 330 12.94 -10.12 -20.86
N SER A 331 14.06 -10.03 -21.60
CA SER A 331 14.76 -11.21 -22.11
C SER A 331 16.09 -11.41 -21.40
N LYS A 332 16.42 -12.66 -21.09
CA LYS A 332 17.67 -13.08 -20.47
C LYS A 332 18.39 -14.06 -21.36
N ALA A 333 19.62 -13.74 -21.74
CA ALA A 333 20.49 -14.60 -22.53
C ALA A 333 21.82 -14.88 -21.82
N PHE A 334 22.50 -15.93 -22.28
CA PHE A 334 23.77 -16.40 -21.74
C PHE A 334 24.81 -16.54 -22.87
N ALA A 335 26.03 -16.09 -22.60
CA ALA A 335 27.21 -16.23 -23.44
C ALA A 335 28.39 -16.74 -22.60
N GLY A 336 29.48 -17.14 -23.25
CA GLY A 336 30.68 -17.65 -22.57
C GLY A 336 30.74 -19.18 -22.52
N GLU A 337 31.94 -19.71 -22.29
CA GLU A 337 32.22 -21.16 -22.35
C GLU A 337 31.62 -21.94 -21.16
N GLY A 338 31.36 -21.25 -20.05
CA GLY A 338 30.73 -21.83 -18.85
C GLY A 338 29.21 -21.76 -18.84
N ALA A 339 28.55 -21.30 -19.92
CA ALA A 339 27.10 -21.17 -19.98
C ALA A 339 26.40 -22.52 -19.71
N GLY A 340 25.45 -22.52 -18.78
CA GLY A 340 24.79 -23.73 -18.26
C GLY A 340 25.37 -24.26 -16.95
N LEU A 341 26.38 -23.61 -16.37
CA LEU A 341 26.97 -23.97 -15.07
C LEU A 341 26.74 -22.91 -13.98
N GLN A 342 26.07 -21.81 -14.32
CA GLN A 342 25.66 -20.81 -13.36
C GLN A 342 24.63 -21.38 -12.37
N GLY A 343 24.65 -20.87 -11.15
CA GLY A 343 23.61 -21.05 -10.15
C GLY A 343 22.34 -20.23 -10.48
N ASP A 344 21.42 -20.16 -9.52
CA ASP A 344 20.20 -19.37 -9.67
C ASP A 344 20.51 -17.87 -9.82
N ILE A 345 19.75 -17.21 -10.68
CA ILE A 345 19.84 -15.77 -10.97
C ILE A 345 18.54 -15.09 -10.59
N SER A 346 18.63 -13.84 -10.15
CA SER A 346 17.46 -12.98 -9.92
C SER A 346 17.63 -11.66 -10.67
N LEU A 347 16.64 -11.33 -11.49
CA LEU A 347 16.49 -10.02 -12.12
C LEU A 347 15.41 -9.24 -11.38
N VAL A 348 15.65 -7.95 -11.16
CA VAL A 348 14.67 -7.01 -10.60
C VAL A 348 14.47 -5.89 -11.60
N VAL A 349 13.25 -5.77 -12.12
CA VAL A 349 12.84 -4.70 -13.03
C VAL A 349 12.05 -3.66 -12.24
N ASP A 350 12.57 -2.45 -12.16
CA ASP A 350 11.97 -1.31 -11.47
C ASP A 350 11.38 -0.34 -12.50
N CYS A 351 10.06 -0.20 -12.48
CA CYS A 351 9.27 0.71 -13.33
C CYS A 351 8.69 1.90 -12.52
N GLY A 352 9.27 2.21 -11.36
CA GLY A 352 8.87 3.32 -10.50
C GLY A 352 7.48 3.11 -9.89
N ALA A 353 6.60 4.09 -10.08
CA ALA A 353 5.23 4.06 -9.52
C ALA A 353 4.39 2.89 -10.05
N SER A 354 4.73 2.37 -11.25
CA SER A 354 4.07 1.21 -11.85
C SER A 354 4.46 -0.12 -11.20
N GLY A 355 5.48 -0.12 -10.33
CA GLY A 355 5.88 -1.26 -9.51
C GLY A 355 7.27 -1.82 -9.80
N VAL A 356 7.64 -2.82 -9.00
CA VAL A 356 8.91 -3.56 -9.07
C VAL A 356 8.61 -5.04 -9.27
N PHE A 357 9.20 -5.64 -10.31
CA PHE A 357 8.96 -7.01 -10.74
C PHE A 357 10.23 -7.85 -10.58
N THR A 358 10.11 -9.06 -10.03
CA THR A 358 11.24 -9.95 -9.81
C THR A 358 11.09 -11.22 -10.65
N PHE A 359 12.13 -11.56 -11.41
CA PHE A 359 12.20 -12.76 -12.23
C PHE A 359 13.35 -13.65 -11.75
N GLY A 360 13.05 -14.92 -11.49
CA GLY A 360 14.05 -15.93 -11.18
C GLY A 360 14.44 -16.71 -12.43
N ILE A 361 15.74 -16.88 -12.66
CA ILE A 361 16.24 -17.80 -13.69
C ILE A 361 16.91 -18.99 -13.00
N PRO A 362 16.42 -20.22 -13.20
CA PRO A 362 16.98 -21.41 -12.56
C PRO A 362 18.44 -21.66 -12.95
N ALA A 363 19.18 -22.28 -12.02
CA ALA A 363 20.52 -22.77 -12.26
C ALA A 363 20.61 -23.66 -13.51
N GLY A 364 21.72 -23.54 -14.24
CA GLY A 364 22.01 -24.34 -15.43
C GLY A 364 21.17 -24.04 -16.67
N THR A 365 20.43 -22.93 -16.70
CA THR A 365 19.67 -22.50 -17.87
C THR A 365 20.59 -22.22 -19.08
N THR A 366 20.33 -22.85 -20.22
CA THR A 366 21.13 -22.68 -21.44
C THR A 366 20.40 -21.94 -22.56
N GLU A 367 19.07 -21.91 -22.53
CA GLU A 367 18.25 -21.21 -23.52
C GLU A 367 17.89 -19.81 -23.02
N ALA A 368 17.55 -18.91 -23.96
CA ALA A 368 17.08 -17.59 -23.59
C ALA A 368 15.71 -17.67 -22.92
N VAL A 369 15.54 -16.93 -21.83
CA VAL A 369 14.28 -16.85 -21.08
C VAL A 369 13.63 -15.49 -21.34
N THR A 370 12.31 -15.47 -21.49
CA THR A 370 11.55 -14.23 -21.69
C THR A 370 10.37 -14.18 -20.73
N GLU A 371 10.16 -13.03 -20.11
CA GLU A 371 9.01 -12.72 -19.26
C GLU A 371 8.41 -11.38 -19.68
N THR A 372 7.09 -11.23 -19.59
CA THR A 372 6.39 -10.01 -20.02
C THR A 372 5.70 -9.35 -18.84
N VAL A 373 5.98 -8.05 -18.65
CA VAL A 373 5.21 -7.16 -17.78
C VAL A 373 4.22 -6.41 -18.66
N ALA A 374 2.95 -6.76 -18.57
CA ALA A 374 1.89 -6.16 -19.38
C ALA A 374 1.27 -4.93 -18.71
N GLY A 375 0.64 -4.07 -19.51
CA GLY A 375 -0.24 -3.02 -18.99
C GLY A 375 0.48 -1.84 -18.32
N LEU A 376 1.72 -1.54 -18.71
CA LEU A 376 2.47 -0.40 -18.17
C LEU A 376 2.03 0.90 -18.85
N PRO A 377 1.83 2.01 -18.11
CA PRO A 377 1.51 3.30 -18.74
C PRO A 377 2.62 3.78 -19.68
N VAL A 378 2.25 4.28 -20.86
CA VAL A 378 3.19 4.92 -21.78
C VAL A 378 3.91 6.08 -21.07
N GLY A 379 5.23 6.16 -21.28
CA GLY A 379 6.12 7.11 -20.60
C GLY A 379 6.74 6.58 -19.30
N THR A 380 6.30 5.43 -18.80
CA THR A 380 6.97 4.73 -17.69
C THR A 380 8.42 4.43 -18.06
N VAL A 381 9.37 4.70 -17.17
CA VAL A 381 10.78 4.34 -17.38
C VAL A 381 11.09 3.12 -16.53
N CYS A 382 11.46 2.02 -17.18
CA CYS A 382 11.81 0.77 -16.54
C CYS A 382 13.32 0.52 -16.63
N SER A 383 13.93 0.13 -15.51
CA SER A 383 15.33 -0.27 -15.44
C SER A 383 15.44 -1.67 -14.87
N VAL A 384 16.53 -2.38 -15.16
CA VAL A 384 16.79 -3.72 -14.62
C VAL A 384 18.03 -3.71 -13.76
N THR A 385 18.03 -4.55 -12.74
CA THR A 385 19.22 -4.91 -11.97
C THR A 385 19.28 -6.43 -11.83
N GLU A 386 20.48 -6.96 -11.57
CA GLU A 386 20.71 -8.38 -11.32
C GLU A 386 21.39 -8.56 -9.96
N PRO A 387 20.62 -8.52 -8.85
CA PRO A 387 21.17 -8.64 -7.51
C PRO A 387 21.80 -10.01 -7.22
N VAL A 388 21.38 -11.06 -7.94
CA VAL A 388 21.94 -12.42 -7.81
C VAL A 388 22.38 -12.87 -9.18
N THR A 389 23.69 -13.02 -9.39
CA THR A 389 24.29 -13.30 -10.70
C THR A 389 24.44 -14.78 -11.02
N GLY A 390 24.25 -15.68 -10.05
CA GLY A 390 24.47 -17.11 -10.24
C GLY A 390 25.95 -17.51 -10.36
N SER A 391 26.90 -16.65 -9.94
CA SER A 391 28.31 -17.06 -9.85
C SER A 391 28.50 -18.21 -8.85
N THR A 392 29.34 -19.18 -9.20
CA THR A 392 29.64 -20.36 -8.37
C THR A 392 31.15 -20.49 -8.17
N SER A 393 31.62 -21.56 -7.51
CA SER A 393 33.04 -21.87 -7.50
C SER A 393 33.57 -22.20 -8.90
N GLU A 394 32.75 -22.79 -9.77
CA GLU A 394 33.14 -23.27 -11.10
C GLU A 394 33.14 -22.16 -12.17
N VAL A 395 32.22 -21.20 -12.04
CA VAL A 395 32.08 -20.12 -13.02
C VAL A 395 31.90 -18.74 -12.38
N THR A 396 32.47 -17.73 -13.03
CA THR A 396 32.14 -16.33 -12.77
C THR A 396 31.08 -15.88 -13.76
N VAL A 397 30.01 -15.27 -13.26
CA VAL A 397 28.94 -14.70 -14.08
C VAL A 397 29.01 -13.19 -14.03
N THR A 398 29.17 -12.58 -15.20
CA THR A 398 29.26 -11.13 -15.38
C THR A 398 28.01 -10.60 -16.09
N PRO A 399 27.14 -9.85 -15.40
CA PRO A 399 25.97 -9.25 -16.02
C PRO A 399 26.29 -8.10 -16.97
N VAL A 400 25.63 -8.10 -18.12
CA VAL A 400 25.57 -7.00 -19.08
C VAL A 400 24.12 -6.52 -19.12
N LEU A 401 23.88 -5.39 -18.44
CA LEU A 401 22.55 -4.78 -18.32
C LEU A 401 22.35 -3.73 -19.42
N PRO A 402 21.15 -3.62 -20.02
CA PRO A 402 20.83 -2.56 -20.97
C PRO A 402 20.59 -1.21 -20.26
N GLU A 403 20.55 -0.14 -21.04
CA GLU A 403 20.04 1.16 -20.56
C GLU A 403 18.54 1.05 -20.21
N PRO A 404 18.02 1.89 -19.29
CA PRO A 404 16.59 1.96 -19.00
C PRO A 404 15.74 2.20 -20.26
N VAL A 405 14.56 1.58 -20.31
CA VAL A 405 13.62 1.66 -21.43
C VAL A 405 12.43 2.51 -21.02
N THR A 406 12.08 3.49 -21.86
CA THR A 406 10.81 4.22 -21.74
C THR A 406 9.72 3.46 -22.49
N ILE A 407 8.65 3.09 -21.81
CA ILE A 407 7.52 2.36 -22.37
C ILE A 407 6.82 3.23 -23.41
N THR A 408 6.71 2.69 -24.63
CA THR A 408 5.83 3.18 -25.69
C THR A 408 4.63 2.25 -25.87
N GLU A 409 3.63 2.69 -26.63
CA GLU A 409 2.48 1.85 -26.98
C GLU A 409 2.94 0.56 -27.68
N GLY A 410 2.37 -0.59 -27.28
CA GLY A 410 2.72 -1.89 -27.81
C GLY A 410 3.95 -2.55 -27.16
N GLU A 411 4.73 -3.29 -27.95
CA GLU A 411 5.83 -4.12 -27.45
C GLU A 411 7.11 -3.31 -27.20
N ASN A 412 7.68 -3.48 -26.00
CA ASN A 412 8.97 -2.94 -25.58
C ASN A 412 9.88 -4.10 -25.16
N VAL A 413 11.20 -3.94 -25.31
CA VAL A 413 12.16 -5.01 -24.99
C VAL A 413 13.27 -4.49 -24.09
N LEU A 414 13.53 -5.22 -23.02
CA LEU A 414 14.67 -5.04 -22.14
C LEU A 414 15.50 -6.33 -22.15
N ALA A 415 16.66 -6.30 -22.82
CA ALA A 415 17.49 -7.47 -23.06
C ALA A 415 18.72 -7.51 -22.14
N VAL A 416 18.75 -8.48 -21.24
CA VAL A 416 19.86 -8.75 -20.32
C VAL A 416 20.68 -9.90 -20.84
N THR A 417 22.01 -9.75 -20.86
CA THR A 417 22.92 -10.86 -21.22
C THR A 417 23.91 -11.09 -20.11
N ASN A 418 24.18 -12.35 -19.76
CA ASN A 418 25.30 -12.71 -18.91
C ASN A 418 26.41 -13.35 -19.70
N THR A 419 27.65 -12.97 -19.40
CA THR A 419 28.81 -13.77 -19.78
C THR A 419 29.16 -14.71 -18.62
N VAL A 420 29.32 -16.00 -18.90
CA VAL A 420 29.63 -17.05 -17.94
C VAL A 420 30.98 -17.67 -18.32
N ASP A 421 31.99 -17.41 -17.50
CA ASP A 421 33.37 -17.85 -17.73
C ASP A 421 33.82 -18.85 -16.67
N PHE A 422 34.60 -19.86 -17.05
CA PHE A 422 35.18 -20.80 -16.10
C PHE A 422 36.16 -20.13 -15.13
N ASN A 423 36.14 -20.58 -13.88
CA ASN A 423 37.12 -20.20 -12.87
C ASN A 423 38.29 -21.20 -12.86
N PRO A 424 39.43 -20.90 -13.52
CA PRO A 424 40.60 -21.77 -13.42
C PRO A 424 41.13 -21.83 -11.99
N GLY A 425 41.74 -22.95 -11.62
CA GLY A 425 42.43 -23.12 -10.35
C GLY A 425 43.93 -22.83 -10.45
N SER A 426 44.66 -23.15 -9.38
CA SER A 426 46.11 -22.96 -9.30
C SER A 426 46.77 -24.08 -8.49
N LEU A 427 48.07 -24.31 -8.70
CA LEU A 427 48.89 -25.25 -7.96
C LEU A 427 50.06 -24.53 -7.29
N LEU A 428 50.19 -24.65 -5.97
CA LEU A 428 51.34 -24.21 -5.20
C LEU A 428 52.19 -25.43 -4.81
N VAL A 429 53.39 -25.53 -5.36
CA VAL A 429 54.34 -26.59 -5.01
C VAL A 429 55.33 -26.04 -4.01
N THR A 430 55.43 -26.69 -2.84
CA THR A 430 56.39 -26.34 -1.78
C THR A 430 57.45 -27.42 -1.68
N LYS A 431 58.72 -27.04 -1.80
CA LYS A 431 59.87 -27.90 -1.53
C LYS A 431 60.44 -27.59 -0.16
N THR A 432 60.42 -28.58 0.72
CA THR A 432 61.00 -28.49 2.06
C THR A 432 62.30 -29.28 2.13
N ILE A 433 63.38 -28.61 2.52
CA ILE A 433 64.70 -29.21 2.77
C ILE A 433 64.95 -29.22 4.27
N THR A 434 65.20 -30.40 4.84
CA THR A 434 65.39 -30.57 6.29
C THR A 434 66.52 -31.55 6.61
N GLY A 435 66.86 -31.65 7.89
CA GLY A 435 67.83 -32.61 8.40
C GLY A 435 69.24 -32.06 8.56
N THR A 436 70.05 -32.77 9.34
CA THR A 436 71.42 -32.33 9.69
C THR A 436 72.41 -32.34 8.52
N GLY A 437 72.05 -32.99 7.41
CA GLY A 437 72.82 -32.99 6.16
C GLY A 437 72.38 -31.91 5.15
N ALA A 438 71.35 -31.11 5.45
CA ALA A 438 70.89 -30.07 4.54
C ALA A 438 72.00 -29.03 4.25
N GLY A 439 72.10 -28.61 2.99
CA GLY A 439 73.17 -27.75 2.47
C GLY A 439 74.38 -28.52 1.93
N LEU A 440 74.35 -29.85 1.91
CA LEU A 440 75.40 -30.70 1.33
C LEU A 440 74.93 -31.52 0.11
N GLN A 441 73.64 -31.44 -0.24
CA GLN A 441 73.06 -32.13 -1.38
C GLN A 441 73.46 -31.51 -2.73
N ASP A 442 73.40 -32.29 -3.80
CA ASP A 442 73.48 -31.83 -5.19
C ASP A 442 72.19 -31.11 -5.61
N ASP A 443 72.09 -30.72 -6.89
CA ASP A 443 70.89 -30.10 -7.43
C ASP A 443 69.64 -30.97 -7.19
N ILE A 444 68.55 -30.32 -6.81
CA ILE A 444 67.24 -30.92 -6.68
C ILE A 444 66.39 -30.46 -7.85
N VAL A 445 65.72 -31.39 -8.52
CA VAL A 445 64.83 -31.11 -9.65
C VAL A 445 63.45 -31.65 -9.33
N ILE A 446 62.47 -30.76 -9.31
CA ILE A 446 61.05 -31.10 -9.24
C ILE A 446 60.45 -30.85 -10.62
N HIS A 447 59.69 -31.80 -11.13
CA HIS A 447 58.99 -31.69 -12.41
C HIS A 447 57.49 -31.67 -12.15
N VAL A 448 56.81 -30.65 -12.71
CA VAL A 448 55.38 -30.42 -12.55
C VAL A 448 54.72 -30.52 -13.92
N GLN A 449 53.85 -31.51 -14.07
CA GLN A 449 53.12 -31.76 -15.31
C GLN A 449 51.61 -31.75 -15.05
N CYS A 450 50.88 -30.78 -15.58
CA CYS A 450 49.42 -30.67 -15.47
C CYS A 450 48.75 -30.94 -16.81
N GLY A 451 47.82 -31.90 -16.84
CA GLY A 451 47.08 -32.29 -18.04
C GLY A 451 47.98 -32.67 -19.22
N GLU A 452 47.46 -32.58 -20.44
CA GLU A 452 48.23 -32.79 -21.68
C GLU A 452 49.12 -31.58 -22.02
N GLY A 453 50.02 -31.21 -21.10
CA GLY A 453 51.00 -30.14 -21.30
C GLY A 453 50.48 -28.72 -21.06
N ILE A 454 49.43 -28.57 -20.24
CA ILE A 454 48.96 -27.25 -19.77
C ILE A 454 50.05 -26.58 -18.94
N VAL A 455 50.68 -27.36 -18.07
CA VAL A 455 51.93 -27.02 -17.39
C VAL A 455 52.88 -28.19 -17.61
N ASP A 456 54.10 -27.91 -18.02
CA ASP A 456 55.19 -28.89 -18.15
C ASP A 456 56.51 -28.17 -17.84
N GLU A 457 56.80 -28.01 -16.55
CA GLU A 457 57.87 -27.15 -16.07
C GLU A 457 58.74 -27.83 -15.02
N VAL A 458 60.00 -27.41 -14.92
CA VAL A 458 60.96 -27.88 -13.91
C VAL A 458 61.28 -26.77 -12.91
N PHE A 459 61.16 -27.10 -11.62
CA PHE A 459 61.55 -26.27 -10.50
C PHE A 459 62.87 -26.82 -9.91
N VAL A 460 63.96 -26.09 -10.10
CA VAL A 460 65.32 -26.52 -9.73
C VAL A 460 65.83 -25.73 -8.52
N LEU A 461 66.29 -26.44 -7.50
CA LEU A 461 67.05 -25.87 -6.39
C LEU A 461 68.51 -26.29 -6.51
N ALA A 462 69.42 -25.31 -6.51
CA ALA A 462 70.85 -25.56 -6.71
C ALA A 462 71.47 -26.39 -5.57
N ALA A 463 72.58 -27.06 -5.88
CA ALA A 463 73.40 -27.76 -4.91
C ALA A 463 73.76 -26.86 -3.71
N GLY A 464 73.76 -27.44 -2.51
CA GLY A 464 74.05 -26.73 -1.27
C GLY A 464 72.96 -25.77 -0.78
N THR A 465 71.75 -25.81 -1.36
CA THR A 465 70.61 -25.03 -0.86
C THR A 465 70.36 -25.31 0.62
N THR A 466 70.22 -24.26 1.43
CA THR A 466 70.05 -24.38 2.88
C THR A 466 68.72 -25.04 3.25
N ALA A 467 68.61 -25.52 4.50
CA ALA A 467 67.32 -25.96 5.04
C ALA A 467 66.29 -24.82 4.99
N GLY A 468 65.05 -25.16 4.63
CA GLY A 468 63.97 -24.18 4.45
C GLY A 468 62.86 -24.67 3.53
N GLU A 469 61.89 -23.79 3.27
CA GLU A 469 60.78 -23.99 2.34
C GLU A 469 60.94 -23.09 1.11
N TYR A 470 60.68 -23.66 -0.06
CA TYR A 470 60.80 -22.99 -1.35
C TYR A 470 59.55 -23.25 -2.17
N THR A 471 58.88 -22.20 -2.66
CA THR A 471 57.55 -22.33 -3.27
C THR A 471 57.54 -21.89 -4.73
N GLN A 472 56.75 -22.57 -5.56
CA GLN A 472 56.42 -22.17 -6.93
C GLN A 472 54.90 -22.24 -7.13
N LEU A 473 54.31 -21.16 -7.65
CA LEU A 473 52.89 -21.07 -7.97
C LEU A 473 52.69 -21.21 -9.48
N TYR A 474 51.69 -22.00 -9.86
CA TYR A 474 51.21 -22.18 -11.22
C TYR A 474 49.72 -21.81 -11.27
N GLU A 475 49.38 -20.76 -12.01
CA GLU A 475 48.02 -20.21 -12.07
C GLU A 475 47.32 -20.53 -13.40
N GLY A 476 46.02 -20.28 -13.48
CA GLY A 476 45.27 -20.39 -14.74
C GLY A 476 45.07 -21.83 -15.24
N ILE A 477 45.19 -22.82 -14.35
CA ILE A 477 45.04 -24.23 -14.73
C ILE A 477 43.54 -24.56 -14.80
N PRO A 478 43.02 -25.08 -15.92
CA PRO A 478 41.61 -25.49 -16.03
C PRO A 478 41.19 -26.41 -14.89
N ALA A 479 40.01 -26.16 -14.33
CA ALA A 479 39.46 -26.97 -13.24
C ALA A 479 39.29 -28.44 -13.67
N GLY A 480 39.50 -29.36 -12.73
CA GLY A 480 39.48 -30.81 -12.99
C GLY A 480 40.78 -31.35 -13.60
N THR A 481 41.74 -30.49 -13.97
CA THR A 481 43.06 -30.93 -14.43
C THR A 481 43.79 -31.67 -13.32
N LEU A 482 44.39 -32.82 -13.67
CA LEU A 482 45.28 -33.56 -12.78
C LEU A 482 46.73 -33.13 -13.03
N CYS A 483 47.42 -32.75 -11.96
CA CYS A 483 48.83 -32.40 -11.97
C CYS A 483 49.66 -33.51 -11.34
N ASN A 484 50.63 -34.04 -12.07
CA ASN A 484 51.64 -34.97 -11.59
C ASN A 484 52.87 -34.18 -11.12
N ILE A 485 53.32 -34.47 -9.91
CA ILE A 485 54.52 -33.89 -9.33
C ILE A 485 55.51 -35.03 -9.11
N SER A 486 56.68 -34.91 -9.71
CA SER A 486 57.77 -35.85 -9.51
C SER A 486 59.05 -35.14 -9.08
N GLU A 487 59.94 -35.87 -8.43
CA GLU A 487 61.29 -35.42 -8.11
C GLU A 487 62.30 -36.32 -8.85
N PRO A 488 62.64 -36.02 -10.12
CA PRO A 488 63.59 -36.82 -10.88
C PRO A 488 65.00 -36.85 -10.24
N THR A 489 65.39 -35.77 -9.56
CA THR A 489 66.68 -35.65 -8.89
C THR A 489 66.48 -35.13 -7.48
N SER A 490 66.85 -35.94 -6.47
CA SER A 490 66.66 -35.63 -5.05
C SER A 490 67.90 -35.05 -4.36
N GLY A 491 68.94 -34.69 -5.11
CA GLY A 491 70.20 -34.17 -4.56
C GLY A 491 71.05 -35.18 -3.76
N ALA A 492 70.69 -36.47 -3.75
CA ALA A 492 71.48 -37.51 -3.08
C ALA A 492 72.89 -37.63 -3.68
N ASN A 493 73.91 -37.67 -2.82
CA ASN A 493 75.31 -37.79 -3.24
C ASN A 493 76.14 -38.59 -2.21
N GLU A 494 77.46 -38.57 -2.34
CA GLU A 494 78.37 -39.31 -1.45
C GLU A 494 78.43 -38.77 -0.01
N ASP A 495 78.00 -37.53 0.21
CA ASP A 495 78.07 -36.84 1.49
C ASP A 495 76.77 -36.94 2.30
N VAL A 496 75.63 -37.12 1.64
CA VAL A 496 74.30 -37.21 2.28
C VAL A 496 73.40 -38.31 1.72
N THR A 497 72.67 -38.98 2.61
CA THR A 497 71.49 -39.80 2.24
C THR A 497 70.24 -38.93 2.27
N VAL A 498 69.27 -39.22 1.41
CA VAL A 498 67.99 -38.52 1.34
C VAL A 498 66.82 -39.47 1.57
N GLU A 499 65.86 -39.05 2.39
CA GLU A 499 64.52 -39.62 2.44
C GLU A 499 63.53 -38.60 1.88
N SER A 500 62.92 -38.92 0.73
CA SER A 500 61.93 -38.05 0.07
C SER A 500 60.51 -38.49 0.43
N THR A 501 59.65 -37.54 0.74
CA THR A 501 58.21 -37.73 0.92
C THR A 501 57.45 -36.71 0.07
N PHE A 502 56.52 -37.17 -0.78
CA PHE A 502 55.69 -36.28 -1.58
C PHE A 502 54.38 -36.94 -2.02
N THR A 503 53.41 -36.11 -2.41
CA THR A 503 52.15 -36.53 -3.02
C THR A 503 52.29 -36.47 -4.55
N GLY A 504 52.11 -37.60 -5.24
CA GLY A 504 52.41 -37.72 -6.67
C GLY A 504 51.40 -37.06 -7.61
N GLU A 505 50.14 -36.90 -7.20
CA GLU A 505 49.10 -36.29 -8.03
C GLU A 505 48.20 -35.34 -7.23
N VAL A 506 47.82 -34.22 -7.85
CA VAL A 506 46.96 -33.19 -7.29
C VAL A 506 45.89 -32.82 -8.31
N ALA A 507 44.61 -32.99 -7.95
CA ALA A 507 43.51 -32.49 -8.77
C ALA A 507 43.27 -31.00 -8.50
N ILE A 508 43.22 -30.21 -9.56
CA ILE A 508 42.96 -28.76 -9.50
C ILE A 508 41.47 -28.51 -9.35
N LEU A 509 41.10 -27.84 -8.27
CA LEU A 509 39.74 -27.42 -7.99
C LEU A 509 39.46 -26.03 -8.62
N PRO A 510 38.24 -25.77 -9.09
CA PRO A 510 37.91 -24.50 -9.73
C PRO A 510 38.06 -23.33 -8.76
N GLY A 511 38.66 -22.23 -9.25
CA GLY A 511 38.87 -21.00 -8.49
C GLY A 511 39.73 -21.14 -7.22
N ALA A 512 40.38 -22.28 -7.00
CA ALA A 512 41.11 -22.59 -5.78
C ALA A 512 42.59 -22.87 -6.05
N THR A 513 43.44 -22.48 -5.09
CA THR A 513 44.85 -22.85 -5.07
C THR A 513 45.03 -24.14 -4.28
N GLN A 514 45.45 -25.19 -4.96
CA GLN A 514 45.80 -26.46 -4.35
C GLN A 514 47.27 -26.46 -3.96
N ALA A 515 47.59 -26.83 -2.73
CA ALA A 515 48.97 -26.90 -2.25
C ALA A 515 49.45 -28.35 -2.18
N THR A 516 50.71 -28.58 -2.57
CA THR A 516 51.41 -29.85 -2.37
C THR A 516 52.82 -29.61 -1.87
N ALA A 517 53.36 -30.58 -1.15
CA ALA A 517 54.69 -30.51 -0.57
C ALA A 517 55.56 -31.70 -1.03
N VAL A 518 56.81 -31.39 -1.37
CA VAL A 518 57.88 -32.36 -1.61
C VAL A 518 58.91 -32.13 -0.51
N THR A 519 59.08 -33.06 0.42
CA THR A 519 60.01 -32.92 1.55
C THR A 519 61.18 -33.87 1.41
N ASN A 520 62.40 -33.34 1.48
CA ASN A 520 63.63 -34.15 1.58
C ASN A 520 64.24 -33.98 2.96
N LEU A 521 64.47 -35.12 3.62
CA LEU A 521 65.23 -35.21 4.86
C LEU A 521 66.65 -35.70 4.56
N TYR A 522 67.65 -34.85 4.80
CA TYR A 522 69.05 -35.18 4.56
C TYR A 522 69.78 -35.54 5.85
N ALA A 523 70.50 -36.65 5.82
CA ALA A 523 71.39 -37.09 6.88
C ALA A 523 72.82 -37.26 6.34
N PRO A 524 73.86 -36.83 7.07
CA PRO A 524 75.25 -37.04 6.66
C PRO A 524 75.58 -38.54 6.56
N VAL A 525 76.26 -38.94 5.49
CA VAL A 525 76.82 -40.30 5.37
C VAL A 525 77.98 -40.44 6.36
N PRO A 526 77.95 -41.41 7.30
CA PRO A 526 79.03 -41.63 8.25
C PRO A 526 80.36 -41.86 7.55
N VAL A 527 81.44 -41.27 8.07
CA VAL A 527 82.79 -41.30 7.45
C VAL A 527 83.29 -42.73 7.20
N SER A 528 82.85 -43.71 8.00
CA SER A 528 83.16 -45.15 7.84
C SER A 528 82.50 -45.82 6.64
N GLN A 529 81.50 -45.18 6.01
CA GLN A 529 80.76 -45.68 4.85
C GLN A 529 81.04 -44.87 3.57
N ARG A 530 81.85 -43.81 3.67
CA ARG A 530 82.31 -43.05 2.50
C ARG A 530 83.35 -43.86 1.76
N LEU A 531 83.16 -44.08 0.46
CA LEU A 531 84.22 -44.60 -0.40
C LEU A 531 85.38 -43.58 -0.40
N PRO A 532 86.65 -44.00 -0.28
CA PRO A 532 87.76 -43.06 -0.34
C PRO A 532 87.78 -42.38 -1.72
N LYS A 533 87.70 -41.05 -1.75
CA LYS A 533 87.92 -40.25 -2.96
C LYS A 533 89.31 -40.53 -3.51
N THR A 534 89.43 -41.49 -4.44
CA THR A 534 90.60 -41.59 -5.31
C THR A 534 90.46 -40.48 -6.34
N GLY A 535 91.08 -39.33 -6.07
CA GLY A 535 91.07 -38.16 -6.94
C GLY A 535 91.65 -38.46 -8.32
N ALA A 536 90.82 -38.93 -9.23
CA ALA A 536 91.09 -38.94 -10.66
C ALA A 536 90.38 -37.74 -11.27
N GLU A 537 90.98 -36.56 -11.13
CA GLU A 537 90.75 -35.48 -12.08
C GLU A 537 91.24 -35.99 -13.45
N SER A 538 90.32 -36.41 -14.31
CA SER A 538 90.65 -36.71 -15.70
C SER A 538 90.93 -35.40 -16.41
N THR A 539 92.22 -35.13 -16.57
CA THR A 539 92.79 -34.02 -17.32
C THR A 539 92.28 -34.05 -18.76
N ASN A 540 91.61 -32.98 -19.17
CA ASN A 540 91.20 -32.74 -20.55
C ASN A 540 92.43 -32.69 -21.47
N LEU A 541 92.56 -33.67 -22.37
CA LEU A 541 93.44 -33.59 -23.53
C LEU A 541 92.58 -33.46 -24.79
N ALA A 542 92.71 -32.33 -25.46
CA ALA A 542 92.06 -32.01 -26.73
C ALA A 542 92.50 -32.92 -27.88
N LEU A 543 91.62 -33.18 -28.86
CA LEU A 543 91.81 -32.80 -30.27
C LEU A 543 90.64 -33.28 -31.17
N ILE A 544 90.07 -32.32 -31.93
CA ILE A 544 89.85 -32.34 -33.39
C ILE A 544 89.29 -33.62 -34.04
N GLY A 545 88.05 -33.50 -34.52
CA GLY A 545 87.73 -33.68 -35.95
C GLY A 545 87.29 -35.07 -36.44
N GLY A 546 86.16 -35.07 -37.17
CA GLY A 546 86.02 -35.90 -38.37
C GLY A 546 84.99 -37.05 -38.32
N GLY A 547 83.77 -36.73 -38.73
CA GLY A 547 83.19 -37.31 -39.95
C GLY A 547 82.93 -38.82 -40.06
N ALA A 548 81.61 -39.11 -40.18
CA ALA A 548 80.99 -39.69 -41.38
C ALA A 548 80.56 -41.18 -41.38
N VAL A 549 79.47 -41.38 -42.15
CA VAL A 549 79.01 -42.61 -42.84
C VAL A 549 78.25 -43.60 -41.95
N ALA A 550 77.09 -44.18 -42.25
CA ALA A 550 76.09 -44.20 -43.34
C ALA A 550 74.83 -44.84 -42.67
N GLY A 551 73.58 -44.70 -43.12
CA GLY A 551 73.04 -44.42 -44.44
C GLY A 551 71.92 -45.43 -44.73
N GLY A 552 70.76 -44.92 -45.12
CA GLY A 552 69.78 -45.60 -45.97
C GLY A 552 68.85 -46.62 -45.29
N SER A 553 67.58 -46.77 -45.67
CA SER A 553 66.93 -46.31 -46.91
C SER A 553 65.41 -46.57 -46.90
N ILE A 554 64.69 -45.62 -47.52
CA ILE A 554 63.55 -45.77 -48.46
C ILE A 554 62.18 -46.20 -47.86
N LEU A 555 61.15 -45.33 -47.79
CA LEU A 555 60.27 -44.70 -48.82
C LEU A 555 59.10 -45.58 -49.33
N VAL A 556 58.02 -44.87 -49.70
CA VAL A 556 56.77 -45.24 -50.41
C VAL A 556 55.56 -45.42 -49.48
N LEU A 557 54.39 -44.78 -49.65
CA LEU A 557 53.88 -43.57 -50.32
C LEU A 557 52.35 -43.57 -50.08
N ALA A 558 51.73 -42.42 -50.32
CA ALA A 558 50.35 -42.23 -50.79
C ALA A 558 49.18 -42.34 -49.79
N SER A 559 48.80 -41.16 -49.30
CA SER A 559 47.50 -40.50 -49.50
C SER A 559 46.21 -41.34 -49.47
N LEU A 560 45.26 -40.94 -48.61
CA LEU A 560 43.88 -40.71 -49.02
C LEU A 560 43.23 -39.61 -48.16
N ARG A 561 42.79 -38.56 -48.86
CA ARG A 561 41.74 -37.59 -48.52
C ARG A 561 40.51 -38.27 -47.88
N ARG A 562 39.86 -37.63 -46.90
CA ARG A 562 38.66 -36.75 -47.02
C ARG A 562 37.80 -36.78 -45.73
N ARG A 563 37.45 -35.58 -45.26
CA ARG A 563 36.15 -35.10 -44.74
C ARG A 563 35.15 -36.11 -44.16
N GLN A 564 34.67 -35.79 -42.96
CA GLN A 564 33.28 -35.55 -42.53
C GLN A 564 33.33 -35.45 -40.98
N SER A 565 32.58 -34.63 -40.26
CA SER A 565 31.48 -33.69 -40.52
C SER A 565 31.25 -32.96 -39.21
#